data_AF-A0A2G8QYF4-F1
#
_entry.id   AF-A0A2G8QYF4-F1
#
_cell.length_a   1.000
_cell.length_b   1.000
_cell.length_c   1.000
_cell.angle_alpha   90.00
_cell.angle_beta   90.00
_cell.angle_gamma   90.00
#
_symmetry.space_group_name_H-M   'P 1'
#
loop_
_entity.id
_entity.type
_entity.pdbx_description
1 polymer ?
#
loop_
_entity_poly.entity_id
_entity_poly.type
_entity_poly.pdbx_seq_one_letter_code
_entity_poly.pdbx_strand_id
1 'polypeptide(L)'
;MARVDLDQLSLDELKQLEKDVTKAIKNFEARRKSEALAAVEAKAREMGFTIAELTGDSKAKGKATVSAPKYQHPENPALTWTGRGRKPNWFQEAVDAGTPAESMLIK
;
A
#
# COMPACT_ATOMS: atom_id res chain seq x y z
N MET A 1 24.75 16.16 -27.14
CA MET A 1 23.37 15.64 -27.23
C MET A 1 23.01 15.55 -28.70
N ALA A 2 22.65 14.37 -29.19
CA ALA A 2 22.17 14.21 -30.55
C ALA A 2 20.80 14.90 -30.67
N ARG A 3 20.66 15.80 -31.65
CA ARG A 3 19.34 16.34 -32.03
C ARG A 3 18.69 15.31 -32.96
N VAL A 4 17.46 14.92 -32.64
CA VAL A 4 16.66 14.08 -33.53
C VAL A 4 16.16 14.95 -34.68
N ASP A 5 16.41 14.52 -35.91
CA ASP A 5 15.98 15.21 -37.12
C ASP A 5 14.53 14.82 -37.44
N LEU A 6 13.60 15.77 -37.30
CA LEU A 6 12.16 15.50 -37.34
C LEU A 6 11.59 15.47 -38.76
N ASP A 7 12.26 16.12 -39.72
CA ASP A 7 11.80 16.24 -41.11
C ASP A 7 12.00 14.94 -41.92
N GLN A 8 12.82 14.02 -41.42
CA GLN A 8 13.03 12.70 -42.01
C GLN A 8 12.10 11.61 -41.46
N LEU A 9 11.32 11.92 -40.41
CA LEU A 9 10.41 10.97 -39.78
C LEU A 9 9.07 10.94 -40.49
N SER A 10 8.50 9.75 -40.66
CA SER A 10 7.12 9.59 -41.10
C SER A 10 6.13 10.08 -40.03
N LEU A 11 4.88 10.32 -40.45
CA LEU A 11 3.83 10.78 -39.54
C LEU A 11 3.54 9.78 -38.39
N ASP A 12 3.69 8.48 -38.65
CA ASP A 12 3.56 7.44 -37.61
C ASP A 12 4.73 7.46 -36.63
N GLU A 13 5.96 7.66 -37.12
CA GLU A 13 7.15 7.79 -36.27
C GLU A 13 7.11 9.06 -35.41
N LEU A 14 6.62 10.18 -35.95
CA LEU A 14 6.42 11.42 -35.19
C LEU A 14 5.41 11.23 -34.06
N LYS A 15 4.28 10.56 -34.33
CA LYS A 15 3.28 10.22 -33.30
C LYS A 15 3.82 9.26 -32.25
N GLN A 16 4.67 8.32 -32.65
CA GLN A 16 5.30 7.39 -31.72
C GLN A 16 6.31 8.12 -30.82
N LEU A 17 7.13 8.99 -31.40
CA LEU A 17 8.10 9.81 -30.67
C LEU A 17 7.41 10.75 -29.66
N GLU A 18 6.29 11.36 -30.03
CA GLU A 18 5.47 12.17 -29.10
C GLU A 18 5.04 11.38 -27.86
N LYS A 19 4.54 10.16 -28.06
CA LYS A 19 4.12 9.27 -26.95
C LYS A 19 5.30 8.90 -26.07
N ASP A 20 6.43 8.56 -26.68
CA ASP A 20 7.63 8.14 -25.95
C ASP A 20 8.25 9.30 -25.17
N VAL A 21 8.29 10.50 -25.74
CA VAL A 21 8.72 11.72 -25.04
C VAL A 21 7.78 12.03 -23.88
N THR A 22 6.46 11.97 -24.09
CA THR A 22 5.47 12.20 -23.02
C THR A 22 5.66 11.21 -21.87
N LYS A 23 5.90 9.93 -22.18
CA LYS A 23 6.18 8.89 -21.19
C LYS A 23 7.51 9.13 -20.48
N ALA A 24 8.55 9.52 -21.21
CA ALA A 24 9.86 9.83 -20.66
C ALA A 24 9.80 11.01 -19.70
N ILE A 25 9.07 12.09 -20.04
CA ILE A 25 8.87 13.25 -19.16
C ILE A 25 8.18 12.83 -17.86
N LYS A 26 7.05 12.11 -17.95
CA LYS A 26 6.32 11.63 -16.76
C LYS A 26 7.20 10.76 -15.86
N ASN A 27 7.97 9.85 -16.47
CA ASN A 27 8.88 8.98 -15.73
C ASN A 27 10.04 9.77 -15.09
N PHE A 28 10.54 10.79 -15.77
CA PHE A 28 11.61 11.64 -15.26
C PHE A 28 11.14 12.43 -14.04
N GLU A 29 9.95 13.05 -14.10
CA GLU A 29 9.35 13.75 -12.97
C GLU A 29 9.11 12.82 -11.77
N ALA A 30 8.60 11.61 -12.03
CA ALA A 30 8.39 10.61 -10.98
C ALA A 30 9.71 10.18 -10.31
N ARG A 31 10.75 9.91 -11.10
CA ARG A 31 12.10 9.59 -10.58
C ARG A 31 12.66 10.74 -9.77
N ARG A 32 12.63 11.96 -10.32
CA ARG A 32 13.08 13.18 -9.64
C ARG A 32 12.36 13.45 -8.33
N LYS A 33 11.05 13.21 -8.27
CA LYS A 33 10.26 13.34 -7.05
C LYS A 33 10.64 12.27 -6.02
N SER A 34 10.84 11.03 -6.46
CA SER A 34 11.29 9.94 -5.58
C SER A 34 12.69 10.21 -5.02
N GLU A 35 13.61 10.69 -5.85
CA GLU A 35 14.97 11.06 -5.43
C GLU A 35 14.94 12.22 -4.42
N ALA A 36 14.10 13.24 -4.66
CA ALA A 36 13.92 14.33 -3.71
C ALA A 36 13.36 13.84 -2.37
N LEU A 37 12.36 12.95 -2.38
CA LEU A 37 11.83 12.33 -1.16
C LEU A 37 12.90 11.51 -0.42
N ALA A 38 13.67 10.70 -1.14
CA ALA A 38 14.74 9.89 -0.56
C ALA A 38 15.84 10.76 0.07
N ALA A 39 16.22 11.87 -0.58
CA ALA A 39 17.20 12.81 -0.04
C ALA A 39 16.69 13.50 1.23
N VAL A 40 15.41 13.92 1.24
CA VAL A 40 14.78 14.51 2.43
C VAL A 40 14.67 13.47 3.56
N GLU A 41 14.36 12.21 3.23
CA GLU A 41 14.22 11.13 4.22
C GLU A 41 15.56 10.80 4.85
N ALA A 42 16.60 10.64 4.02
CA ALA A 42 17.96 10.42 4.48
C ALA A 42 18.38 11.55 5.43
N LYS A 43 18.10 12.80 5.06
CA LYS A 43 18.47 13.95 5.89
C LYS A 43 17.69 14.03 7.20
N ALA A 44 16.40 13.74 7.17
CA ALA A 44 15.57 13.65 8.37
C ALA A 44 16.11 12.57 9.32
N ARG A 45 16.46 11.39 8.77
CA ARG A 45 16.98 10.26 9.54
C ARG A 45 18.33 10.55 10.18
N GLU A 46 19.23 11.27 9.50
CA GLU A 46 20.48 11.75 10.08
C GLU A 46 20.25 12.62 11.31
N MET A 47 19.17 13.40 11.32
CA MET A 47 18.80 14.27 12.44
C MET A 47 17.92 13.57 13.48
N GLY A 48 17.63 12.28 13.31
CA GLY A 48 16.81 11.49 14.23
C GLY A 48 15.30 11.69 14.06
N PHE A 49 14.84 12.26 12.95
CA PHE A 49 13.42 12.51 12.66
C PHE A 49 12.95 11.70 11.46
N THR A 50 11.64 11.41 11.40
CA THR A 50 10.99 10.90 10.19
C THR A 50 10.31 12.02 9.40
N ILE A 51 10.15 11.86 8.08
CA ILE A 51 9.43 12.86 7.26
C ILE A 51 8.00 13.09 7.79
N ALA A 52 7.34 12.04 8.31
CA ALA A 52 6.00 12.13 8.88
C ALA A 52 5.94 13.04 10.13
N GLU A 53 7.01 13.05 10.95
CA GLU A 53 7.11 13.94 12.11
C GLU A 53 7.39 15.40 11.71
N LEU A 54 8.16 15.61 10.63
CA LEU A 54 8.49 16.96 10.14
C LEU A 54 7.34 17.63 9.38
N THR A 55 6.48 16.84 8.72
CA THR A 55 5.34 17.34 7.96
C THR A 55 4.07 17.48 8.79
N GLY A 56 4.09 17.05 10.06
CA GLY A 56 2.91 17.00 10.93
C GLY A 56 1.84 16.01 10.42
N ASP A 57 2.14 15.22 9.39
CA ASP A 57 1.26 14.21 8.82
C ASP A 57 1.44 12.91 9.60
N SER A 58 1.01 12.95 10.87
CA SER A 58 0.86 11.77 11.74
C SER A 58 -0.23 10.81 11.25
N LYS A 59 -0.54 10.77 9.94
CA LYS A 59 -1.43 9.78 9.31
C LYS A 59 -0.68 8.54 8.81
N ALA A 60 0.65 8.56 8.73
CA ALA A 60 1.45 7.43 8.28
C ALA A 60 1.76 6.39 9.38
N LYS A 61 0.86 6.20 10.33
CA LYS A 61 0.57 4.88 10.90
C LYS A 61 -0.83 4.96 11.44
N GLY A 62 -1.81 4.96 10.54
CA GLY A 62 -3.11 4.41 10.87
C GLY A 62 -2.85 3.02 11.46
N LYS A 63 -2.72 2.97 12.79
CA LYS A 63 -3.02 1.79 13.59
C LYS A 63 -4.40 1.46 13.09
N ALA A 64 -4.50 0.51 12.15
CA ALA A 64 -5.78 -0.08 11.79
C ALA A 64 -6.45 -0.28 13.14
N THR A 65 -7.57 0.38 13.38
CA THR A 65 -8.38 0.14 14.55
C THR A 65 -8.77 -1.32 14.38
N VAL A 66 -7.93 -2.22 14.91
CA VAL A 66 -8.16 -3.65 14.94
C VAL A 66 -9.46 -3.72 15.71
N SER A 67 -10.53 -3.92 14.95
CA SER A 67 -11.86 -3.99 15.50
C SER A 67 -11.80 -5.08 16.56
N ALA A 68 -12.38 -4.83 17.74
CA ALA A 68 -12.32 -5.80 18.81
C ALA A 68 -12.72 -7.19 18.26
N PRO A 69 -11.94 -8.24 18.56
CA PRO A 69 -12.28 -9.57 18.11
C PRO A 69 -13.69 -9.92 18.59
N LYS A 70 -14.56 -10.36 17.67
CA LYS A 70 -15.95 -10.72 17.97
C LYS A 70 -16.10 -12.21 18.25
N TYR A 71 -15.23 -13.03 17.66
CA TYR A 71 -15.23 -14.47 17.83
C TYR A 71 -13.85 -14.96 18.28
N GLN A 72 -13.81 -15.97 19.14
CA GLN A 72 -12.62 -16.67 19.64
C GLN A 72 -12.78 -18.18 19.45
N HIS A 73 -11.69 -18.84 19.11
CA HIS A 73 -11.67 -20.29 18.97
C HIS A 73 -11.88 -20.98 20.34
N PRO A 74 -12.74 -22.01 20.43
CA PRO A 74 -13.08 -22.65 21.71
C PRO A 74 -11.88 -23.32 22.39
N GLU A 75 -11.00 -23.96 21.62
CA GLU A 75 -9.79 -24.64 22.15
C GLU A 75 -8.52 -23.77 22.17
N ASN A 76 -8.47 -22.66 21.42
CA ASN A 76 -7.26 -21.86 21.27
C ASN A 76 -7.55 -20.35 21.37
N PRO A 77 -7.46 -19.75 22.57
CA PRO A 77 -7.85 -18.37 22.79
C PRO A 77 -6.99 -17.35 22.03
N ALA A 78 -5.83 -17.74 21.47
CA ALA A 78 -5.01 -16.88 20.62
C ALA A 78 -5.61 -16.64 19.24
N LEU A 79 -6.47 -17.56 18.76
CA LEU A 79 -7.15 -17.44 17.48
C LEU A 79 -8.45 -16.66 17.66
N THR A 80 -8.48 -15.45 17.12
CA THR A 80 -9.64 -14.56 17.20
C THR A 80 -9.99 -14.00 15.83
N TRP A 81 -11.26 -13.67 15.64
CA TRP A 81 -11.77 -13.10 14.42
C TRP A 81 -12.73 -11.96 14.71
N THR A 82 -12.54 -10.84 14.02
CA THR A 82 -13.31 -9.61 14.22
C THR A 82 -14.74 -9.68 13.66
N GLY A 83 -15.10 -10.80 13.00
CA GLY A 83 -16.38 -10.95 12.29
C GLY A 83 -16.49 -10.11 11.01
N ARG A 84 -15.40 -9.43 10.62
CA ARG A 84 -15.29 -8.64 9.39
C ARG A 84 -14.32 -9.35 8.43
N GLY A 85 -14.65 -9.37 7.14
CA GLY A 85 -13.79 -9.93 6.09
C GLY A 85 -13.89 -11.45 5.95
N ARG A 86 -12.83 -12.08 5.42
CA ARG A 86 -12.78 -13.52 5.16
C ARG A 86 -12.86 -14.33 6.46
N LYS A 87 -13.77 -15.30 6.50
CA LYS A 87 -13.90 -16.26 7.61
C LYS A 87 -12.62 -17.10 7.73
N PRO A 88 -12.03 -17.23 8.93
CA PRO A 88 -10.94 -18.16 9.18
C PRO A 88 -11.41 -19.61 9.03
N ASN A 89 -10.49 -20.50 8.66
CA ASN A 89 -10.79 -21.92 8.49
C ASN A 89 -11.37 -22.53 9.76
N TRP A 90 -10.76 -22.25 10.92
CA TRP A 90 -11.25 -22.76 12.19
C TRP A 90 -12.69 -22.37 12.53
N PHE A 91 -13.13 -21.18 12.12
CA PHE A 91 -14.50 -20.73 12.35
C PHE A 91 -15.47 -21.49 11.45
N GLN A 92 -15.04 -21.77 10.22
CA GLN A 92 -15.82 -22.57 9.26
C GLN A 92 -15.88 -24.04 9.70
N GLU A 93 -14.78 -24.61 10.15
CA GLU A 93 -14.66 -25.98 10.64
C GLU A 93 -15.48 -26.18 11.93
N ALA A 94 -15.44 -25.23 12.87
CA ALA A 94 -16.26 -25.31 14.08
C ALA A 94 -17.76 -25.26 13.78
N VAL A 95 -18.18 -24.40 12.84
CA VAL A 95 -19.58 -24.33 12.39
C VAL A 95 -20.00 -25.61 11.67
N ASP A 96 -19.12 -26.18 10.84
CA ASP A 96 -19.37 -27.45 10.12
C ASP A 96 -19.45 -28.64 11.09
N ALA A 97 -18.63 -28.64 12.13
CA ALA A 97 -18.67 -29.60 13.24
C ALA A 97 -19.90 -29.44 14.17
N GLY A 98 -20.81 -28.51 13.87
CA GLY A 98 -22.05 -28.30 14.62
C GLY A 98 -21.92 -27.36 15.83
N THR A 99 -20.80 -26.66 15.98
CA THR A 99 -20.61 -25.69 17.07
C THR A 99 -21.32 -24.38 16.72
N PRO A 100 -22.25 -23.88 17.57
CA PRO A 100 -22.95 -22.64 17.29
C PRO A 100 -21.98 -21.46 17.33
N ALA A 101 -22.07 -20.57 16.33
CA ALA A 101 -21.23 -19.38 16.23
C ALA A 101 -21.31 -18.46 17.47
N GLU A 102 -22.44 -18.50 18.18
CA GLU A 102 -22.66 -17.75 19.43
C GLU A 102 -21.79 -18.25 20.59
N SER A 103 -21.45 -19.54 20.62
CA SER A 103 -20.55 -20.10 21.66
C SER A 103 -19.11 -19.62 21.48
N MET A 104 -18.76 -19.14 20.29
CA MET A 104 -17.45 -18.58 19.99
C MET A 104 -17.45 -17.06 20.16
N LEU A 105 -18.56 -16.42 20.54
CA LEU A 105 -18.65 -14.97 20.65
C LEU A 105 -17.92 -14.47 21.90
N ILE A 106 -17.01 -13.52 21.72
CA ILE A 106 -16.37 -12.80 22.82
C ILE A 106 -17.35 -11.70 23.27
N LYS A 107 -17.72 -11.68 24.54
CA LYS A 107 -18.67 -10.71 25.12
C LYS A 107 -17.95 -9.51 25.74
#